data_AF-A0A2A2H0M0-F1
#
_entry.id   AF-A0A2A2H0M0-F1
#
_cell.length_a   1.000
_cell.length_b   1.000
_cell.length_c   1.000
_cell.angle_alpha   90.00
_cell.angle_beta   90.00
_cell.angle_gamma   90.00
#
_symmetry.space_group_name_H-M   'P 1'
#
loop_
_entity.id
_entity.type
_entity.pdbx_description
1 polymer ?
#
loop_
_entity_poly.entity_id
_entity_poly.type
_entity_poly.pdbx_seq_one_letter_code
_entity_poly.pdbx_strand_id
1 'polypeptide(L)'
;MAEESQKVKILTTWLSGCSGCHLALADINEALIDVMELADFEHSPVLMDVKYDEIPEVNVALVEGGIRNEENHEMALKVREKADFVIAYGTCAVYGGIQGLGNLSTNEELLTEAYINCPSNINPEGILPSEEVPPFESRMRPLSDVIDVDLNLPGCPPRSDIVAQAVMSLLKGEPLELPTTNLCEVCPREKPPEGLAMEEIKRQFELGKPEEEVCLVTQGLVCMGPATVSLCGAECPSIAVPCRGCYGPTGNVVDQGAKMISAIGSDFGVESDKTIDPETVADQLDDVVGTFYTFTLPASLVPMRMRKQEGK
;
A
#
# COMPACT_ATOMS: atom_id res chain seq x y z
N MET A 1 17.23 42.46 9.23
CA MET A 1 15.99 41.89 9.79
C MET A 1 15.17 41.51 8.57
N ALA A 2 15.50 40.38 7.96
CA ALA A 2 14.82 39.90 6.77
C ALA A 2 13.46 39.35 7.21
N GLU A 3 12.40 39.67 6.47
CA GLU A 3 11.06 39.13 6.67
C GLU A 3 11.14 37.61 6.79
N GLU A 4 10.68 37.06 7.93
CA GLU A 4 10.46 35.63 8.08
C GLU A 4 9.47 35.20 7.00
N SER A 5 9.99 34.59 5.94
CA SER A 5 9.21 33.75 5.03
C SER A 5 8.40 32.80 5.90
N GLN A 6 7.07 32.97 5.91
CA GLN A 6 6.18 32.19 6.76
C GLN A 6 6.30 30.71 6.37
N LYS A 7 6.92 29.90 7.25
CA LYS A 7 7.16 28.48 7.00
C LYS A 7 5.85 27.74 6.80
N VAL A 8 5.89 26.71 5.96
CA VAL A 8 4.72 25.84 5.73
C VAL A 8 4.46 25.01 6.97
N LYS A 9 3.22 25.01 7.46
CA LYS A 9 2.82 24.20 8.60
C LYS A 9 2.45 22.80 8.15
N ILE A 10 3.10 21.80 8.73
CA ILE A 10 2.89 20.39 8.42
C ILE A 10 2.29 19.67 9.62
N LEU A 11 1.29 18.85 9.33
CA LEU A 11 0.80 17.79 10.22
C LEU A 11 1.21 16.43 9.65
N THR A 12 1.67 15.53 10.50
CA THR A 12 1.69 14.10 10.19
C THR A 12 0.86 13.35 11.20
N THR A 13 0.16 12.31 10.76
CA THR A 13 -0.53 11.40 11.67
C THR A 13 -0.57 10.01 11.09
N TRP A 14 -0.81 9.02 11.95
CA TRP A 14 -0.99 7.63 11.58
C TRP A 14 -2.41 7.16 11.88
N LEU A 15 -2.91 6.27 11.03
CA LEU A 15 -4.17 5.55 11.20
C LEU A 15 -3.83 4.06 11.31
N SER A 16 -4.56 3.19 10.61
CA SER A 16 -4.21 1.77 10.53
C SER A 16 -3.06 1.55 9.54
N GLY A 17 -1.84 1.79 10.02
CA GLY A 17 -0.58 1.60 9.30
C GLY A 17 0.41 0.72 10.07
N CYS A 18 1.69 0.99 9.91
CA CYS A 18 2.76 0.26 10.64
C CYS A 18 3.91 1.15 11.11
N SER A 19 3.77 2.48 11.01
CA SER A 19 4.80 3.52 11.17
C SER A 19 5.89 3.54 10.10
N GLY A 20 5.88 2.59 9.15
CA GLY A 20 6.92 2.48 8.12
C GLY A 20 7.05 3.72 7.24
N CYS A 21 5.96 4.46 7.00
CA CYS A 21 6.03 5.69 6.20
C CYS A 21 6.61 6.84 7.03
N HIS A 22 6.25 6.96 8.31
CA HIS A 22 6.93 7.90 9.21
C HIS A 22 8.43 7.60 9.35
N LEU A 23 8.84 6.33 9.37
CA LEU A 23 10.25 5.96 9.32
C LEU A 23 10.89 6.37 7.99
N ALA A 24 10.23 6.16 6.85
CA ALA A 24 10.73 6.64 5.56
C ALA A 24 10.89 8.17 5.49
N LEU A 25 10.03 8.92 6.20
CA LEU A 25 10.17 10.37 6.35
C LEU A 25 11.38 10.73 7.22
N ALA A 26 11.66 9.98 8.28
CA ALA A 26 12.87 10.17 9.09
C ALA A 26 14.16 9.77 8.33
N ASP A 27 14.07 8.75 7.46
CA ASP A 27 15.17 8.22 6.64
C ASP A 27 15.56 9.16 5.47
N ILE A 28 14.95 10.34 5.34
CA ILE A 28 15.50 11.38 4.45
C ILE A 28 16.79 12.01 5.02
N ASN A 29 17.17 11.64 6.24
CA ASN A 29 18.45 11.95 6.90
C ASN A 29 18.76 13.45 6.88
N GLU A 30 19.85 13.88 6.23
CA GLU A 30 20.31 15.26 6.20
C GLU A 30 19.31 16.20 5.52
N ALA A 31 18.54 15.70 4.54
CA ALA A 31 17.51 16.49 3.87
C ALA A 31 16.39 16.92 4.81
N LEU A 32 16.24 16.25 5.98
CA LEU A 32 15.26 16.67 6.98
C LEU A 32 15.59 18.05 7.55
N ILE A 33 16.88 18.41 7.61
CA ILE A 33 17.32 19.74 8.06
C ILE A 33 16.81 20.81 7.08
N ASP A 34 16.97 20.57 5.77
CA ASP A 34 16.47 21.47 4.73
C ASP A 34 14.94 21.60 4.78
N VAL A 35 14.23 20.50 5.03
CA VAL A 35 12.77 20.52 5.23
C VAL A 35 12.41 21.38 6.45
N MET A 36 13.12 21.24 7.57
CA MET A 36 12.87 22.03 8.78
C MET A 36 13.21 23.52 8.63
N GLU A 37 14.02 23.92 7.65
CA GLU A 37 14.23 25.34 7.32
C GLU A 37 13.01 25.95 6.62
N LEU A 38 12.25 25.14 5.87
CA LEU A 38 11.11 25.59 5.05
C LEU A 38 9.75 25.30 5.68
N ALA A 39 9.68 24.35 6.61
CA ALA A 39 8.45 23.87 7.23
C ALA A 39 8.58 23.73 8.74
N ASP A 40 7.47 23.94 9.43
CA ASP A 40 7.32 23.63 10.85
C ASP A 40 6.32 22.49 11.00
N PHE A 41 6.75 21.40 11.66
CA PHE A 41 5.85 20.34 12.07
C PHE A 41 5.09 20.81 13.30
N GLU A 42 3.77 20.92 13.19
CA GLU A 42 2.88 21.40 14.26
C GLU A 42 2.21 20.23 15.00
N HIS A 43 2.10 19.08 14.34
CA HIS A 43 1.60 17.85 14.94
C HIS A 43 2.28 16.66 14.28
N SER A 44 2.87 15.79 15.10
CA SER A 44 3.40 14.50 14.68
C SER A 44 3.46 13.59 15.91
N PRO A 45 2.52 12.63 16.08
CA PRO A 45 2.43 11.81 17.29
C PRO A 45 3.71 11.06 17.66
N VAL A 46 4.57 10.77 16.68
CA VAL A 46 5.84 10.05 16.89
C VAL A 46 7.00 10.95 17.31
N LEU A 47 6.95 12.25 16.99
CA LEU A 47 8.05 13.20 17.24
C LEU A 47 7.72 14.28 18.28
N MET A 48 6.43 14.52 18.56
CA MET A 48 5.97 15.68 19.30
C MET A 48 4.86 15.33 20.30
N ASP A 49 4.72 16.16 21.33
CA ASP A 49 3.76 15.95 22.40
C ASP A 49 2.39 16.63 22.19
N VAL A 50 2.19 17.35 21.08
CA VAL A 50 0.90 17.99 20.76
C VAL A 50 -0.19 16.93 20.65
N LYS A 51 -1.19 17.01 21.52
CA LYS A 51 -2.23 15.97 21.62
C LYS A 51 -3.40 16.23 20.66
N TYR A 52 -4.27 15.23 20.58
CA TYR A 52 -5.37 15.18 19.61
C TYR A 52 -6.26 16.44 19.66
N ASP A 53 -6.57 16.95 20.84
CA ASP A 53 -7.46 18.12 21.01
C ASP A 53 -6.77 19.47 20.74
N GLU A 54 -5.46 19.45 20.54
CA GLU A 54 -4.62 20.64 20.37
C GLU A 54 -4.13 20.78 18.94
N ILE A 55 -4.58 19.91 18.01
CA ILE A 55 -4.19 19.95 16.60
C ILE A 55 -4.57 21.31 15.99
N PRO A 56 -3.59 22.13 15.57
CA PRO A 56 -3.85 23.42 14.95
C PRO A 56 -4.23 23.25 13.47
N GLU A 57 -4.70 24.34 12.87
CA GLU A 57 -4.83 24.41 11.41
C GLU A 57 -3.44 24.44 10.75
N VAL A 58 -3.28 23.67 9.67
CA VAL A 58 -2.03 23.46 8.96
C VAL A 58 -2.22 23.56 7.44
N ASN A 59 -1.13 23.81 6.72
CA ASN A 59 -1.19 23.89 5.27
C ASN A 59 -1.21 22.50 4.62
N VAL A 60 -0.45 21.55 5.17
CA VAL A 60 -0.30 20.21 4.59
C VAL A 60 -0.43 19.16 5.69
N ALA A 61 -1.17 18.10 5.41
CA ALA A 61 -1.20 16.89 6.22
C ALA A 61 -0.69 15.67 5.45
N LEU A 62 0.25 14.94 6.05
CA LEU A 62 0.68 13.61 5.60
C LEU A 62 -0.01 12.56 6.48
N VAL A 63 -0.93 11.80 5.89
CA VAL A 63 -1.73 10.81 6.62
C VAL A 63 -1.27 9.40 6.26
N GLU A 64 -0.61 8.73 7.19
CA GLU A 64 -0.23 7.32 7.04
C GLU A 64 -1.38 6.40 7.45
N GLY A 65 -1.57 5.30 6.72
CA GLY A 65 -2.50 4.23 7.13
C GLY A 65 -3.92 4.42 6.60
N GLY A 66 -4.66 3.31 6.52
CA GLY A 66 -6.06 3.34 6.12
C GLY A 66 -7.01 3.37 7.31
N ILE A 67 -8.30 3.15 7.06
CA ILE A 67 -9.37 3.23 8.06
C ILE A 67 -9.75 1.81 8.51
N ARG A 68 -9.44 1.46 9.77
CA ARG A 68 -9.75 0.14 10.35
C ARG A 68 -10.68 0.17 11.55
N ASN A 69 -10.68 1.24 12.33
CA ASN A 69 -11.50 1.42 13.52
C ASN A 69 -12.13 2.83 13.55
N GLU A 70 -13.04 3.05 14.49
CA GLU A 70 -13.75 4.33 14.63
C GLU A 70 -12.80 5.51 14.90
N GLU A 71 -11.76 5.33 15.74
CA GLU A 71 -10.78 6.38 16.01
C GLU A 71 -10.04 6.83 14.73
N ASN A 72 -9.70 5.89 13.84
CA ASN A 72 -9.08 6.24 12.56
C ASN A 72 -10.02 7.07 11.68
N HIS A 73 -11.30 6.75 11.69
CA HIS A 73 -12.32 7.49 10.94
C HIS A 73 -12.45 8.92 11.49
N GLU A 74 -12.58 9.07 12.81
CA GLU A 74 -12.66 10.37 13.48
C GLU A 74 -11.40 11.21 13.22
N MET A 75 -10.21 10.61 13.33
CA MET A 75 -8.95 11.28 13.03
C MET A 75 -8.87 11.73 11.57
N ALA A 76 -9.30 10.90 10.62
CA ALA A 76 -9.32 11.29 9.20
C ALA A 76 -10.19 12.53 8.96
N LEU A 77 -11.40 12.56 9.52
CA LEU A 77 -12.30 13.72 9.42
C LEU A 77 -11.67 14.97 10.06
N LYS A 78 -11.05 14.81 11.25
CA LYS A 78 -10.38 15.90 11.95
C LYS A 78 -9.20 16.47 11.16
N VAL A 79 -8.36 15.61 10.57
CA VAL A 79 -7.26 16.05 9.71
C VAL A 79 -7.80 16.81 8.50
N ARG A 80 -8.87 16.32 7.86
CA ARG A 80 -9.45 16.99 6.70
C ARG A 80 -10.00 18.37 7.05
N GLU A 81 -10.58 18.55 8.24
CA GLU A 81 -11.03 19.85 8.75
C GLU A 81 -9.86 20.81 9.01
N LYS A 82 -8.73 20.28 9.50
CA LYS A 82 -7.58 21.09 9.96
C LYS A 82 -6.54 21.38 8.89
N ALA A 83 -6.52 20.63 7.78
CA ALA A 83 -5.50 20.76 6.75
C ALA A 83 -6.06 21.33 5.45
N ASP A 84 -5.36 22.29 4.83
CA ASP A 84 -5.70 22.79 3.50
C ASP A 84 -5.46 21.74 2.41
N PHE A 85 -4.38 20.97 2.54
CA PHE A 85 -3.96 19.95 1.57
C PHE A 85 -3.63 18.62 2.26
N VAL A 86 -4.27 17.52 1.86
CA VAL A 86 -4.12 16.19 2.45
C VAL A 86 -3.44 15.25 1.47
N ILE A 87 -2.36 14.63 1.94
CA ILE A 87 -1.61 13.60 1.22
C ILE A 87 -1.91 12.25 1.86
N ALA A 88 -2.47 11.32 1.09
CA ALA A 88 -2.49 9.91 1.47
C ALA A 88 -1.06 9.37 1.37
N TYR A 89 -0.42 9.19 2.53
CA TYR A 89 0.99 8.89 2.64
C TYR A 89 1.22 7.39 2.85
N GLY A 90 1.65 6.72 1.78
CA GLY A 90 1.92 5.29 1.74
C GLY A 90 0.73 4.44 1.30
N THR A 91 1.05 3.23 0.86
CA THR A 91 0.09 2.29 0.26
C THR A 91 -1.08 1.92 1.17
N CYS A 92 -0.89 1.93 2.49
CA CYS A 92 -2.00 1.71 3.42
C CYS A 92 -3.05 2.84 3.34
N ALA A 93 -2.62 4.10 3.24
CA ALA A 93 -3.54 5.22 3.08
C ALA A 93 -4.17 5.24 1.69
N VAL A 94 -3.35 5.01 0.65
CA VAL A 94 -3.81 5.10 -0.75
C VAL A 94 -4.70 3.92 -1.16
N TYR A 95 -4.38 2.69 -0.73
CA TYR A 95 -5.02 1.47 -1.22
C TYR A 95 -5.52 0.52 -0.11
N GLY A 96 -5.26 0.84 1.16
CA GLY A 96 -5.64 0.03 2.33
C GLY A 96 -4.56 -0.95 2.81
N GLY A 97 -3.57 -1.28 1.99
CA GLY A 97 -2.36 -1.99 2.41
C GLY A 97 -2.57 -3.45 2.84
N ILE A 98 -1.56 -4.00 3.51
CA ILE A 98 -1.52 -5.42 3.90
C ILE A 98 -2.57 -5.78 4.96
N GLN A 99 -2.90 -4.84 5.84
CA GLN A 99 -3.98 -4.96 6.82
C GLN A 99 -5.34 -5.16 6.12
N GLY A 100 -5.45 -4.72 4.87
CA GLY A 100 -6.60 -4.91 4.01
C GLY A 100 -6.99 -6.35 3.75
N LEU A 101 -6.05 -7.31 3.84
CA LEU A 101 -6.36 -8.74 3.73
C LEU A 101 -7.32 -9.22 4.82
N GLY A 102 -7.43 -8.50 5.94
CA GLY A 102 -8.45 -8.74 6.96
C GLY A 102 -9.88 -8.68 6.42
N ASN A 103 -10.14 -8.04 5.28
CA ASN A 103 -11.45 -7.99 4.62
C ASN A 103 -11.92 -9.35 4.06
N LEU A 104 -11.08 -10.40 4.12
CA LEU A 104 -11.45 -11.78 3.83
C LEU A 104 -12.16 -12.47 5.01
N SER A 105 -12.01 -11.92 6.20
CA SER A 105 -12.56 -12.40 7.46
C SER A 105 -13.57 -11.41 8.04
N THR A 106 -14.46 -11.87 8.92
CA THR A 106 -15.27 -10.95 9.72
C THR A 106 -14.45 -10.36 10.87
N ASN A 107 -14.88 -9.23 11.42
CA ASN A 107 -14.24 -8.67 12.62
C ASN A 107 -14.28 -9.65 13.79
N GLU A 108 -15.37 -10.40 13.95
CA GLU A 108 -15.49 -11.42 14.99
C GLU A 108 -14.43 -12.53 14.82
N GLU A 109 -14.22 -13.03 13.60
CA GLU A 109 -13.18 -14.03 13.33
C GLU A 109 -11.78 -13.50 13.63
N LEU A 110 -11.48 -12.28 13.21
CA LEU A 110 -10.19 -11.63 13.47
C LEU A 110 -9.93 -11.47 14.97
N LEU A 111 -10.91 -10.96 15.72
CA LEU A 111 -10.80 -10.75 17.16
C LEU A 111 -10.74 -12.08 17.92
N THR A 112 -11.56 -13.06 17.53
CA THR A 112 -11.55 -14.42 18.13
C THR A 112 -10.21 -15.09 17.91
N GLU A 113 -9.64 -14.99 16.71
CA GLU A 113 -8.33 -15.57 16.45
C GLU A 113 -7.25 -14.92 17.33
N ALA A 114 -7.24 -13.59 17.40
CA ALA A 114 -6.24 -12.83 18.15
C ALA A 114 -6.35 -13.02 19.68
N TYR A 115 -7.55 -13.00 20.25
CA TYR A 115 -7.76 -12.91 21.71
C TYR A 115 -8.25 -14.21 22.36
N ILE A 116 -8.65 -15.21 21.57
CA ILE A 116 -9.17 -16.48 22.06
C ILE A 116 -8.33 -17.65 21.53
N ASN A 117 -8.25 -17.84 20.21
CA ASN A 117 -7.68 -19.06 19.63
C ASN A 117 -6.15 -19.13 19.66
N CYS A 118 -5.46 -17.97 19.69
CA CYS A 118 -4.00 -17.95 19.70
C CYS A 118 -3.45 -18.84 20.85
N PRO A 119 -2.59 -19.85 20.57
CA PRO A 119 -2.21 -20.86 21.57
C PRO A 119 -1.55 -20.32 22.84
N SER A 120 -0.98 -19.11 22.77
CA SER A 120 -0.35 -18.45 23.92
C SER A 120 -1.33 -17.65 24.79
N ASN A 121 -2.61 -17.53 24.40
CA ASN A 121 -3.58 -16.77 25.17
C ASN A 121 -4.00 -17.51 26.43
N ILE A 122 -4.02 -16.78 27.55
CA ILE A 122 -4.61 -17.22 28.81
C ILE A 122 -5.87 -16.37 29.02
N ASN A 123 -6.98 -16.80 28.39
CA ASN A 123 -8.26 -16.11 28.43
C ASN A 123 -9.42 -17.11 28.65
N PRO A 124 -9.51 -17.72 29.85
CA PRO A 124 -10.50 -18.77 30.12
C PRO A 124 -11.95 -18.28 30.06
N GLU A 125 -12.17 -16.97 30.22
CA GLU A 125 -13.49 -16.35 30.17
C GLU A 125 -13.90 -15.95 28.74
N GLY A 126 -13.00 -16.04 27.76
CA GLY A 126 -13.28 -15.73 26.36
C GLY A 126 -13.65 -14.28 26.12
N ILE A 127 -13.15 -13.35 26.94
CA ILE A 127 -13.49 -11.94 26.86
C ILE A 127 -12.75 -11.30 25.69
N LEU A 128 -13.49 -10.63 24.81
CA LEU A 128 -12.93 -9.75 23.79
C LEU A 128 -12.76 -8.33 24.34
N PRO A 129 -11.65 -7.63 24.05
CA PRO A 129 -11.48 -6.24 24.48
C PRO A 129 -12.58 -5.33 23.92
N SER A 130 -13.20 -4.54 24.79
CA SER A 130 -14.30 -3.62 24.43
C SER A 130 -14.36 -2.33 25.26
N GLU A 131 -13.60 -2.23 26.35
CA GLU A 131 -13.52 -1.04 27.20
C GLU A 131 -12.32 -0.17 26.77
N GLU A 132 -12.54 1.14 26.60
CA GLU A 132 -11.51 2.13 26.23
C GLU A 132 -10.71 1.80 24.95
N VAL A 133 -11.29 0.97 24.07
CA VAL A 133 -10.72 0.61 22.77
C VAL A 133 -11.73 0.87 21.66
N PRO A 134 -11.32 1.49 20.53
CA PRO A 134 -12.25 1.79 19.45
C PRO A 134 -12.66 0.49 18.74
N PRO A 135 -13.96 0.30 18.44
CA PRO A 135 -14.40 -0.86 17.70
C PRO A 135 -13.92 -0.80 16.24
N PHE A 136 -13.80 -1.97 15.63
CA PHE A 136 -13.46 -2.06 14.22
C PHE A 136 -14.61 -1.57 13.33
N GLU A 137 -14.23 -0.81 12.31
CA GLU A 137 -15.08 -0.53 11.15
C GLU A 137 -15.46 -1.82 10.43
N SER A 138 -16.51 -1.77 9.61
CA SER A 138 -17.03 -2.96 8.91
C SER A 138 -15.97 -3.68 8.03
N ARG A 139 -15.05 -2.91 7.44
CA ARG A 139 -13.91 -3.37 6.66
C ARG A 139 -12.79 -2.32 6.70
N MET A 140 -11.57 -2.73 6.36
CA MET A 140 -10.49 -1.82 6.02
C MET A 140 -10.87 -1.02 4.77
N ARG A 141 -10.64 0.29 4.79
CA ARG A 141 -10.88 1.20 3.66
C ARG A 141 -9.65 2.07 3.38
N PRO A 142 -9.38 2.45 2.12
CA PRO A 142 -8.48 3.55 1.79
C PRO A 142 -8.94 4.86 2.43
N LEU A 143 -8.03 5.82 2.57
CA LEU A 143 -8.34 7.13 3.14
C LEU A 143 -9.36 7.91 2.31
N SER A 144 -9.27 7.78 0.97
CA SER A 144 -10.17 8.43 0.01
C SER A 144 -11.62 7.95 0.05
N ASP A 145 -11.91 6.83 0.72
CA ASP A 145 -13.30 6.37 0.94
C ASP A 145 -14.01 7.20 2.03
N VAL A 146 -13.26 7.98 2.82
CA VAL A 146 -13.77 8.71 4.00
C VAL A 146 -13.59 10.23 3.87
N ILE A 147 -12.47 10.68 3.31
CA ILE A 147 -12.18 12.11 3.12
C ILE A 147 -11.66 12.39 1.72
N ASP A 148 -11.80 13.65 1.27
CA ASP A 148 -11.15 14.12 0.05
C ASP A 148 -9.62 14.18 0.26
N VAL A 149 -8.89 13.49 -0.62
CA VAL A 149 -7.42 13.43 -0.65
C VAL A 149 -6.93 14.21 -1.87
N ASP A 150 -5.98 15.12 -1.66
CA ASP A 150 -5.46 16.00 -2.72
C ASP A 150 -4.31 15.34 -3.51
N LEU A 151 -3.52 14.48 -2.87
CA LEU A 151 -2.41 13.77 -3.49
C LEU A 151 -2.23 12.36 -2.90
N ASN A 152 -1.98 11.39 -3.79
CA ASN A 152 -1.61 10.03 -3.40
C ASN A 152 -0.09 9.85 -3.53
N LEU A 153 0.57 9.45 -2.45
CA LEU A 153 1.99 9.08 -2.44
C LEU A 153 2.14 7.60 -2.07
N PRO A 154 2.05 6.68 -3.04
CA PRO A 154 2.06 5.25 -2.75
C PRO A 154 3.46 4.70 -2.48
N GLY A 155 3.50 3.50 -1.89
CA GLY A 155 4.71 2.78 -1.48
C GLY A 155 4.55 2.16 -0.10
N CYS A 156 5.19 1.01 0.15
CA CYS A 156 5.07 0.29 1.42
C CYS A 156 6.44 -0.03 2.05
N PRO A 157 7.18 0.99 2.55
CA PRO A 157 6.85 2.43 2.50
C PRO A 157 7.29 3.09 1.18
N PRO A 158 6.87 4.33 0.90
CA PRO A 158 7.44 5.13 -0.18
C PRO A 158 8.94 5.31 0.05
N ARG A 159 9.72 5.28 -1.04
CA ARG A 159 11.18 5.38 -0.99
C ARG A 159 11.59 6.77 -0.52
N SER A 160 12.56 6.86 0.39
CA SER A 160 12.89 8.11 1.10
C SER A 160 13.27 9.26 0.16
N ASP A 161 13.93 8.98 -0.96
CA ASP A 161 14.25 9.98 -1.98
C ASP A 161 13.00 10.56 -2.67
N ILE A 162 11.99 9.73 -2.93
CA ILE A 162 10.69 10.15 -3.46
C ILE A 162 9.94 10.97 -2.40
N VAL A 163 10.01 10.58 -1.13
CA VAL A 163 9.41 11.34 -0.01
C VAL A 163 10.04 12.73 0.06
N ALA A 164 11.38 12.81 0.05
CA ALA A 164 12.10 14.07 0.07
C ALA A 164 11.72 14.94 -1.14
N GLN A 165 11.67 14.36 -2.35
CA GLN A 165 11.25 15.10 -3.55
C GLN A 165 9.81 15.61 -3.44
N ALA A 166 8.87 14.78 -2.98
CA ALA A 166 7.47 15.14 -2.85
C ALA A 166 7.28 16.28 -1.83
N VAL A 167 7.89 16.16 -0.65
CA VAL A 167 7.83 17.18 0.39
C VAL A 167 8.48 18.48 -0.10
N MET A 168 9.68 18.43 -0.67
CA MET A 168 10.37 19.63 -1.13
C MET A 168 9.65 20.32 -2.29
N SER A 169 9.08 19.58 -3.24
CA SER A 169 8.30 20.14 -4.35
C SER A 169 7.07 20.86 -3.82
N LEU A 170 6.36 20.24 -2.87
CA LEU A 170 5.19 20.82 -2.22
C LEU A 170 5.54 22.11 -1.46
N LEU A 171 6.64 22.10 -0.70
CA LEU A 171 7.11 23.27 0.04
C LEU A 171 7.50 24.45 -0.86
N LYS A 172 7.97 24.16 -2.07
CA LYS A 172 8.34 25.17 -3.08
C LYS A 172 7.19 25.57 -4.00
N GLY A 173 6.05 24.88 -3.93
CA GLY A 173 4.93 25.06 -4.87
C GLY A 173 5.27 24.60 -6.30
N GLU A 174 6.20 23.65 -6.44
CA GLU A 174 6.61 23.05 -7.71
C GLU A 174 5.75 21.83 -8.04
N PRO A 175 5.44 21.56 -9.32
CA PRO A 175 4.68 20.38 -9.71
C PRO A 175 5.47 19.10 -9.43
N LEU A 176 4.82 18.12 -8.78
CA LEU A 176 5.39 16.79 -8.56
C LEU A 176 5.15 15.92 -9.79
N GLU A 177 6.21 15.61 -10.52
CA GLU A 177 6.16 14.66 -11.64
C GLU A 177 6.37 13.22 -11.12
N LEU A 178 5.27 12.47 -10.98
CA LEU A 178 5.32 11.04 -10.68
C LEU A 178 5.34 10.24 -12.01
N PRO A 179 6.16 9.18 -12.10
CA PRO A 179 6.19 8.33 -13.28
C PRO A 179 4.84 7.66 -13.50
N THR A 180 4.41 7.63 -14.76
CA THR A 180 3.15 6.99 -15.19
C THR A 180 3.36 5.58 -15.75
N THR A 181 4.61 5.12 -15.81
CA THR A 181 5.03 3.82 -16.33
C THR A 181 4.91 2.71 -15.29
N ASN A 182 4.85 1.46 -15.77
CA ASN A 182 4.93 0.31 -14.87
C ASN A 182 6.39 -0.06 -14.56
N LEU A 183 6.58 -0.92 -13.57
CA LEU A 183 7.88 -1.27 -13.01
C LEU A 183 8.82 -1.94 -14.02
N CYS A 184 8.29 -2.52 -15.09
CA CYS A 184 9.09 -3.14 -16.14
C CYS A 184 10.04 -2.15 -16.83
N GLU A 185 9.66 -0.87 -16.92
CA GLU A 185 10.47 0.19 -17.55
C GLU A 185 11.82 0.38 -16.86
N VAL A 186 11.81 0.36 -15.52
CA VAL A 186 13.01 0.57 -14.69
C VAL A 186 13.64 -0.74 -14.19
N CYS A 187 13.03 -1.88 -14.50
CA CYS A 187 13.53 -3.18 -14.08
C CYS A 187 14.82 -3.55 -14.83
N PRO A 188 15.91 -3.95 -14.14
CA PRO A 188 17.19 -4.24 -14.78
C PRO A 188 17.19 -5.52 -15.61
N ARG A 189 16.22 -6.42 -15.40
CA ARG A 189 16.13 -7.70 -16.12
C ARG A 189 15.73 -7.52 -17.57
N GLU A 190 16.34 -8.31 -18.43
CA GLU A 190 16.05 -8.43 -19.86
C GLU A 190 14.68 -9.07 -20.08
N LYS A 191 13.87 -8.43 -20.94
CA LYS A 191 12.56 -8.95 -21.36
C LYS A 191 12.70 -9.52 -22.76
N PRO A 192 12.15 -10.71 -23.03
CA PRO A 192 12.19 -11.29 -24.38
C PRO A 192 11.46 -10.38 -25.39
N PRO A 193 12.01 -10.21 -26.60
CA PRO A 193 11.44 -9.32 -27.63
C PRO A 193 10.11 -9.84 -28.21
N GLU A 194 9.86 -11.15 -28.09
CA GLU A 194 8.69 -11.84 -28.65
C GLU A 194 7.45 -11.75 -27.74
N GLY A 195 7.60 -11.20 -26.54
CA GLY A 195 6.53 -11.07 -25.54
C GLY A 195 6.78 -11.91 -24.29
N LEU A 196 6.03 -11.62 -23.23
CA LEU A 196 6.09 -12.41 -21.99
C LEU A 196 5.30 -13.70 -22.22
N ALA A 197 5.99 -14.81 -22.47
CA ALA A 197 5.37 -16.13 -22.47
C ALA A 197 5.69 -16.85 -21.16
N MET A 198 4.70 -17.51 -20.57
CA MET A 198 4.84 -18.32 -19.36
C MET A 198 4.18 -19.68 -19.57
N GLU A 199 4.92 -20.77 -19.41
CA GLU A 199 4.37 -22.14 -19.57
C GLU A 199 3.84 -22.73 -18.25
N GLU A 200 4.43 -22.33 -17.13
CA GLU A 200 4.16 -22.88 -15.80
C GLU A 200 4.33 -21.77 -14.75
N ILE A 201 3.48 -21.78 -13.73
CA ILE A 201 3.57 -20.94 -12.56
C ILE A 201 4.32 -21.72 -11.47
N LYS A 202 5.38 -21.10 -10.95
CA LYS A 202 6.22 -21.61 -9.88
C LYS A 202 6.20 -20.68 -8.69
N ARG A 203 6.22 -21.25 -7.50
CA ARG A 203 6.53 -20.52 -6.27
C ARG A 203 8.04 -20.27 -6.22
N GLN A 204 8.44 -19.20 -5.54
CA GLN A 204 9.86 -18.80 -5.45
C GLN A 204 10.78 -19.96 -5.05
N PHE A 205 10.36 -20.79 -4.10
CA PHE A 205 11.18 -21.90 -3.60
C PHE A 205 11.22 -23.11 -4.55
N GLU A 206 10.27 -23.22 -5.49
CA GLU A 206 10.23 -24.29 -6.49
C GLU A 206 11.17 -24.01 -7.66
N LEU A 207 11.32 -22.73 -8.02
CA LEU A 207 12.28 -22.31 -9.05
C LEU A 207 13.73 -22.43 -8.57
N GLY A 208 14.00 -22.16 -7.28
CA GLY A 208 15.36 -22.10 -6.75
C GLY A 208 16.05 -20.77 -7.05
N LYS A 209 17.29 -20.80 -7.56
CA LYS A 209 18.02 -19.57 -7.95
C LYS A 209 17.58 -19.17 -9.37
N PRO A 210 16.92 -18.01 -9.57
CA PRO A 210 16.58 -17.52 -10.90
C PRO A 210 17.82 -17.16 -11.70
N GLU A 211 17.71 -17.22 -13.02
CA GLU A 211 18.71 -16.65 -13.93
C GLU A 211 18.77 -15.12 -13.72
N GLU A 212 19.98 -14.57 -13.62
CA GLU A 212 20.20 -13.20 -13.11
C GLU A 212 19.63 -12.12 -14.05
N GLU A 213 19.88 -12.25 -15.35
CA GLU A 213 19.48 -11.25 -16.35
C GLU A 213 18.06 -11.46 -16.88
N VAL A 214 17.55 -12.70 -16.87
CA VAL A 214 16.25 -13.03 -17.50
C VAL A 214 15.09 -12.52 -16.65
N CYS A 215 14.02 -12.02 -17.28
CA CYS A 215 12.77 -11.68 -16.62
C CYS A 215 12.27 -12.81 -15.69
N LEU A 216 11.77 -12.47 -14.50
CA LEU A 216 11.25 -13.47 -13.56
C LEU A 216 9.90 -14.07 -14.02
N VAL A 217 9.10 -13.31 -14.78
CA VAL A 217 7.82 -13.77 -15.32
C VAL A 217 8.02 -14.94 -16.27
N THR A 218 8.99 -14.84 -17.18
CA THR A 218 9.26 -15.88 -18.17
C THR A 218 9.89 -17.14 -17.55
N GLN A 219 10.39 -17.03 -16.32
CA GLN A 219 10.89 -18.16 -15.52
C GLN A 219 9.78 -18.83 -14.68
N GLY A 220 8.53 -18.37 -14.83
CA GLY A 220 7.36 -18.93 -14.16
C GLY A 220 6.98 -18.25 -12.84
N LEU A 221 7.66 -17.18 -12.43
CA LEU A 221 7.29 -16.48 -11.20
C LEU A 221 6.19 -15.43 -11.44
N VAL A 222 5.16 -15.46 -10.60
CA VAL A 222 4.16 -14.39 -10.56
C VAL A 222 4.80 -13.11 -10.03
N CYS A 223 5.14 -12.18 -10.93
CA CYS A 223 5.73 -10.89 -10.61
C CYS A 223 4.74 -9.77 -10.93
N MET A 224 4.33 -9.00 -9.93
CA MET A 224 3.35 -7.90 -10.06
C MET A 224 3.91 -6.66 -10.79
N GLY A 225 5.17 -6.67 -11.21
CA GLY A 225 5.85 -5.54 -11.86
C GLY A 225 5.08 -4.92 -13.04
N PRO A 226 4.53 -5.71 -13.98
CA PRO A 226 3.73 -5.19 -15.09
C PRO A 226 2.49 -4.39 -14.66
N ALA A 227 1.93 -4.69 -13.48
CA ALA A 227 0.75 -4.04 -12.91
C ALA A 227 1.10 -3.06 -11.77
N THR A 228 2.37 -2.67 -11.62
CA THR A 228 2.82 -1.81 -10.51
C THR A 228 3.53 -0.58 -11.05
N VAL A 229 3.27 0.61 -10.49
CA VAL A 229 3.94 1.86 -10.87
C VAL A 229 5.45 1.81 -10.59
N SER A 230 6.27 2.44 -11.45
CA SER A 230 7.73 2.32 -11.44
C SER A 230 8.49 3.12 -10.37
N LEU A 231 7.80 3.60 -9.34
CA LEU A 231 8.37 4.52 -8.34
C LEU A 231 9.56 3.92 -7.57
N CYS A 232 9.52 2.64 -7.19
CA CYS A 232 10.56 2.06 -6.33
C CYS A 232 11.90 1.77 -7.02
N GLY A 233 11.99 1.87 -8.35
CA GLY A 233 13.21 1.52 -9.09
C GLY A 233 13.49 0.01 -9.20
N ALA A 234 12.49 -0.84 -8.97
CA ALA A 234 12.55 -2.30 -9.12
C ALA A 234 13.59 -3.01 -8.24
N GLU A 235 13.67 -2.62 -6.96
CA GLU A 235 14.60 -3.22 -6.00
C GLU A 235 14.38 -4.72 -5.80
N CYS A 236 13.13 -5.21 -5.72
CA CYS A 236 12.90 -6.65 -5.49
C CYS A 236 13.42 -7.52 -6.66
N PRO A 237 13.07 -7.21 -7.93
CA PRO A 237 13.62 -7.96 -9.06
C PRO A 237 15.15 -7.92 -9.16
N SER A 238 15.80 -6.82 -8.73
CA SER A 238 17.28 -6.74 -8.73
C SER A 238 17.95 -7.73 -7.79
N ILE A 239 17.24 -8.22 -6.76
CA ILE A 239 17.72 -9.27 -5.83
C ILE A 239 17.05 -10.63 -6.09
N ALA A 240 16.52 -10.83 -7.30
CA ALA A 240 15.90 -12.09 -7.75
C ALA A 240 14.62 -12.50 -6.99
N VAL A 241 13.88 -11.52 -6.46
CA VAL A 241 12.56 -11.72 -5.86
C VAL A 241 11.50 -11.02 -6.72
N PRO A 242 10.37 -11.66 -7.04
CA PRO A 242 9.33 -11.04 -7.84
C PRO A 242 8.76 -9.82 -7.12
N CYS A 243 8.40 -8.79 -7.89
CA CYS A 243 7.65 -7.66 -7.36
C CYS A 243 6.33 -8.17 -6.75
N ARG A 244 6.02 -7.71 -5.54
CA ARG A 244 4.78 -8.02 -4.82
C ARG A 244 3.69 -6.96 -4.98
N GLY A 245 3.97 -5.91 -5.76
CA GLY A 245 2.99 -4.88 -6.12
C GLY A 245 2.73 -3.82 -5.07
N CYS A 246 3.65 -3.63 -4.13
CA CYS A 246 3.42 -2.80 -2.95
C CYS A 246 3.29 -1.29 -3.21
N TYR A 247 3.60 -0.81 -4.40
CA TYR A 247 3.36 0.59 -4.82
C TYR A 247 2.00 0.79 -5.50
N GLY A 248 1.22 -0.28 -5.69
CA GLY A 248 -0.07 -0.21 -6.36
C GLY A 248 0.01 0.05 -7.87
N PRO A 249 -1.15 0.20 -8.52
CA PRO A 249 -1.25 0.30 -9.98
C PRO A 249 -0.80 1.66 -10.52
N THR A 250 -0.59 1.73 -11.85
CA THR A 250 -0.46 3.00 -12.57
C THR A 250 -1.78 3.77 -12.60
N GLY A 251 -1.77 5.08 -12.85
CA GLY A 251 -2.99 5.91 -12.89
C GLY A 251 -4.08 5.51 -13.89
N ASN A 252 -3.76 4.65 -14.88
CA ASN A 252 -4.73 4.13 -15.85
C ASN A 252 -5.41 2.82 -15.40
N VAL A 253 -5.08 2.29 -14.23
CA VAL A 253 -5.57 1.01 -13.73
C VAL A 253 -6.20 1.22 -12.36
N VAL A 254 -7.48 0.92 -12.25
CA VAL A 254 -8.23 1.00 -10.99
C VAL A 254 -7.91 -0.21 -10.11
N ASP A 255 -8.04 -1.40 -10.67
CA ASP A 255 -7.88 -2.66 -9.96
C ASP A 255 -6.58 -3.36 -10.41
N GLN A 256 -5.56 -3.28 -9.54
CA GLN A 256 -4.25 -3.88 -9.78
C GLN A 256 -4.33 -5.40 -9.96
N GLY A 257 -5.04 -6.07 -9.05
CA GLY A 257 -5.09 -7.52 -9.01
C GLY A 257 -5.83 -8.05 -10.23
N ALA A 258 -6.98 -7.47 -10.58
CA ALA A 258 -7.72 -7.83 -11.78
C ALA A 258 -6.90 -7.63 -13.05
N LYS A 259 -6.13 -6.52 -13.13
CA LYS A 259 -5.28 -6.25 -14.29
C LYS A 259 -4.13 -7.25 -14.41
N MET A 260 -3.53 -7.65 -13.29
CA MET A 260 -2.49 -8.67 -13.29
C MET A 260 -3.03 -10.06 -13.63
N ILE A 261 -4.19 -10.44 -13.09
CA ILE A 261 -4.88 -11.70 -13.44
C ILE A 261 -5.17 -11.72 -14.94
N SER A 262 -5.65 -10.62 -15.51
CA SER A 262 -5.88 -10.50 -16.96
C SER A 262 -4.60 -10.65 -17.76
N ALA A 263 -3.47 -10.10 -17.31
CA ALA A 263 -2.19 -10.24 -18.00
C ALA A 263 -1.71 -11.70 -17.99
N ILE A 264 -1.67 -12.33 -16.82
CA ILE A 264 -1.23 -13.74 -16.69
C ILE A 264 -2.16 -14.67 -17.47
N GLY A 265 -3.48 -14.49 -17.35
CA GLY A 265 -4.44 -15.32 -18.10
C GLY A 265 -4.36 -15.15 -19.62
N SER A 266 -3.74 -14.08 -20.12
CA SER A 266 -3.51 -13.88 -21.56
C SER A 266 -2.18 -14.44 -22.03
N ASP A 267 -1.15 -14.36 -21.18
CA ASP A 267 0.23 -14.71 -21.52
C ASP A 267 0.58 -16.17 -21.19
N PHE A 268 -0.22 -16.83 -20.35
CA PHE A 268 -0.02 -18.22 -19.95
C PHE A 268 -0.27 -19.18 -21.12
N GLY A 269 0.77 -19.91 -21.52
CA GLY A 269 0.75 -20.87 -22.61
C GLY A 269 0.38 -20.28 -23.96
N VAL A 270 0.67 -18.99 -24.19
CA VAL A 270 0.32 -18.26 -25.42
C VAL A 270 0.86 -18.91 -26.69
N GLU A 271 1.99 -19.63 -26.63
CA GLU A 271 2.53 -20.39 -27.76
C GLU A 271 1.64 -21.56 -28.19
N SER A 272 0.82 -22.05 -27.26
CA SER A 272 -0.16 -23.13 -27.43
C SER A 272 -1.59 -22.64 -27.20
N ASP A 273 -1.88 -21.35 -27.45
CA ASP A 273 -3.15 -20.65 -27.17
C ASP A 273 -4.42 -21.44 -27.57
N LYS A 274 -4.40 -22.09 -28.74
CA LYS A 274 -5.58 -22.85 -29.25
C LYS A 274 -5.81 -24.20 -28.57
N THR A 275 -4.83 -24.69 -27.82
CA THR A 275 -4.81 -26.07 -27.31
C THR A 275 -4.61 -26.16 -25.81
N ILE A 276 -4.19 -25.07 -25.15
CA ILE A 276 -4.00 -25.06 -23.71
C ILE A 276 -5.34 -25.12 -22.97
N ASP A 277 -5.37 -25.88 -21.88
CA ASP A 277 -6.52 -25.93 -21.00
C ASP A 277 -6.56 -24.67 -20.12
N PRO A 278 -7.59 -23.82 -20.23
CA PRO A 278 -7.69 -22.59 -19.46
C PRO A 278 -7.80 -22.84 -17.94
N GLU A 279 -8.17 -24.04 -17.48
CA GLU A 279 -8.19 -24.34 -16.04
C GLU A 279 -6.78 -24.47 -15.45
N THR A 280 -5.79 -24.81 -16.29
CA THR A 280 -4.39 -25.07 -15.84
C THR A 280 -3.78 -23.86 -15.13
N VAL A 281 -4.01 -22.64 -15.60
CA VAL A 281 -3.46 -21.42 -14.97
C VAL A 281 -4.06 -21.18 -13.59
N ALA A 282 -5.36 -21.48 -13.42
CA ALA A 282 -6.06 -21.29 -12.16
C ALA A 282 -5.66 -22.36 -11.13
N ASP A 283 -5.50 -23.61 -11.58
CA ASP A 283 -5.15 -24.74 -10.72
C ASP A 283 -3.72 -24.67 -10.16
N GLN A 284 -2.83 -23.91 -10.80
CA GLN A 284 -1.46 -23.69 -10.32
C GLN A 284 -1.34 -22.57 -9.27
N LEU A 285 -2.45 -21.88 -8.94
CA LEU A 285 -2.47 -20.78 -7.97
C LEU A 285 -3.18 -21.18 -6.68
N ASP A 286 -2.40 -21.46 -5.63
CA ASP A 286 -2.92 -21.82 -4.31
C ASP A 286 -3.75 -20.69 -3.65
N ASP A 287 -3.28 -19.44 -3.76
CA ASP A 287 -3.87 -18.27 -3.11
C ASP A 287 -3.93 -17.08 -4.07
N VAL A 288 -5.05 -16.98 -4.78
CA VAL A 288 -5.32 -15.90 -5.75
C VAL A 288 -5.34 -14.53 -5.06
N VAL A 289 -6.04 -14.40 -3.94
CA VAL A 289 -6.20 -13.07 -3.30
C VAL A 289 -4.90 -12.61 -2.68
N GLY A 290 -4.22 -13.47 -1.91
CA GLY A 290 -2.95 -13.12 -1.29
C GLY A 290 -1.82 -12.94 -2.30
N THR A 291 -1.93 -13.47 -3.52
CA THR A 291 -0.99 -13.22 -4.61
C THR A 291 -1.23 -11.87 -5.29
N PHE A 292 -2.47 -11.58 -5.70
CA PHE A 292 -2.75 -10.42 -6.56
C PHE A 292 -3.21 -9.16 -5.83
N TYR A 293 -3.68 -9.29 -4.59
CA TYR A 293 -4.27 -8.19 -3.82
C TYR A 293 -3.58 -7.98 -2.46
N THR A 294 -2.33 -8.43 -2.30
CA THR A 294 -1.58 -8.34 -1.03
C THR A 294 -1.66 -6.94 -0.39
N PHE A 295 -1.65 -5.88 -1.21
CA PHE A 295 -1.59 -4.50 -0.72
C PHE A 295 -2.78 -3.62 -1.13
N THR A 296 -3.67 -4.13 -1.98
CA THR A 296 -4.67 -3.32 -2.69
C THR A 296 -6.09 -3.88 -2.60
N LEU A 297 -6.31 -4.95 -1.83
CA LEU A 297 -7.65 -5.54 -1.65
C LEU A 297 -8.72 -4.48 -1.27
N PRO A 298 -8.51 -3.57 -0.30
CA PRO A 298 -9.53 -2.59 0.08
C PRO A 298 -9.94 -1.58 -1.01
N ALA A 299 -9.06 -1.33 -1.98
CA ALA A 299 -9.29 -0.43 -3.12
C ALA A 299 -9.72 -1.17 -4.40
N SER A 300 -9.81 -2.49 -4.36
CA SER A 300 -10.25 -3.30 -5.51
C SER A 300 -11.75 -3.14 -5.78
N LEU A 301 -12.20 -3.61 -6.95
CA LEU A 301 -13.62 -3.60 -7.32
C LEU A 301 -14.47 -4.48 -6.39
N VAL A 302 -13.88 -5.53 -5.82
CA VAL A 302 -14.52 -6.44 -4.85
C VAL A 302 -13.67 -6.47 -3.58
N PRO A 303 -13.82 -5.47 -2.68
CA PRO A 303 -12.84 -5.19 -1.65
C PRO A 303 -12.95 -6.06 -0.39
N MET A 304 -13.79 -7.09 -0.41
CA MET A 304 -14.04 -8.00 0.70
C MET A 304 -14.63 -9.33 0.21
N ARG A 305 -14.51 -10.38 1.02
CA ARG A 305 -15.14 -11.66 0.72
C ARG A 305 -16.64 -11.59 0.99
N MET A 306 -17.44 -11.70 -0.07
CA MET A 306 -18.90 -11.83 0.06
C MET A 306 -19.26 -13.17 0.71
N ARG A 307 -20.11 -13.12 1.75
CA ARG A 307 -20.61 -14.31 2.45
C ARG A 307 -22.11 -14.41 2.22
N LYS A 308 -22.59 -15.63 1.96
CA LYS A 308 -24.04 -15.90 2.03
C LYS A 308 -24.46 -15.70 3.48
N GLN A 309 -25.51 -14.90 3.72
CA GLN A 309 -26.17 -14.91 5.03
C GLN A 309 -26.65 -16.34 5.29
N GLU A 310 -26.07 -17.00 6.28
CA GLU A 310 -26.67 -18.19 6.85
C GLU A 310 -27.94 -17.74 7.59
N GLY A 311 -29.10 -18.09 7.02
CA GLY A 311 -30.46 -18.08 7.60
C GLY A 311 -30.80 -17.05 8.68
N LYS A 312 -31.67 -16.09 8.32
CA LYS A 312 -32.80 -15.74 9.21
C LYS A 312 -33.97 -16.69 8.93
#